data_AF-A0A4S4KWV0-F1
#
_entry.id   AF-A0A4S4KWV0-F1
#
_cell.length_a   1.000
_cell.length_b   1.000
_cell.length_c   1.000
_cell.angle_alpha   90.00
_cell.angle_beta   90.00
_cell.angle_gamma   90.00
#
_symmetry.space_group_name_H-M   'P 1'
#
loop_
_entity.id
_entity.type
_entity.pdbx_description
1 polymer ?
#
loop_
_entity_poly.entity_id
_entity_poly.type
_entity_poly.pdbx_seq_one_letter_code
_entity_poly.pdbx_strand_id
1 'polypeptide(L)'
;MLLLDNFVHADLHPGNIMVRFVKPLSTKLLLENAWDALFKSKDEQKLAEAAPKSDTTTELIVDRLRELRHDPSAWREALDEIHTEGYLPEVVFIDAGLVTTLDAKDRQNFLDLFRAIAEFDGYRAGELMVERCRTPELAVDRETFALKMQHIVLNVKRKTFSLGQIKISDILHSVLKAVREHHVKMEADFVNTVISVLLLEGIGRQLDPGLDLFKSALPILRQLGRQMGTQENMKKMERGNIGAFLKLWVYMEARELASAALVDADQLVKYDWLTPGI
;
A
#
# COMPACT_ATOMS: atom_id res chain seq x y z
N MET A 1 7.73 -1.86 -1.39
CA MET A 1 8.61 -1.74 -0.20
C MET A 1 8.75 -3.09 0.51
N LEU A 2 7.96 -3.42 1.53
CA LEU A 2 8.26 -4.61 2.35
C LEU A 2 8.12 -5.96 1.61
N LEU A 3 7.00 -6.19 0.90
CA LEU A 3 6.73 -7.46 0.22
C LEU A 3 7.53 -7.66 -1.07
N LEU A 4 7.67 -6.59 -1.87
CA LEU A 4 8.33 -6.64 -3.19
C LEU A 4 9.85 -6.46 -3.09
N ASP A 5 10.31 -5.54 -2.24
CA ASP A 5 11.67 -5.01 -2.27
C ASP A 5 12.47 -5.31 -0.99
N ASN A 6 11.85 -5.96 0.00
CA ASN A 6 12.45 -6.35 1.28
C ASN A 6 13.05 -5.19 2.10
N PHE A 7 12.38 -4.03 2.08
CA PHE A 7 12.74 -2.91 2.96
C PHE A 7 11.51 -2.23 3.55
N VAL A 8 11.69 -1.64 4.73
CA VAL A 8 10.70 -0.81 5.42
C VAL A 8 11.31 0.55 5.67
N HIS A 9 10.54 1.59 5.40
CA HIS A 9 10.84 2.92 5.91
C HIS A 9 9.97 3.17 7.14
N ALA A 10 10.59 3.21 8.31
CA ALA A 10 9.89 3.27 9.59
C ALA A 10 9.47 4.69 10.02
N ASP A 11 9.75 5.71 9.21
CA ASP A 11 9.57 7.12 9.59
C ASP A 11 8.90 7.94 8.50
N LEU A 12 7.72 7.46 8.09
CA LEU A 12 6.90 8.06 7.04
C LEU A 12 5.92 9.10 7.61
N HIS A 13 6.39 9.97 8.50
CA HIS A 13 5.56 11.04 9.05
C HIS A 13 5.35 12.16 8.01
N PRO A 14 4.23 12.93 8.06
CA PRO A 14 3.92 13.94 7.05
C PRO A 14 5.02 14.99 6.84
N GLY A 15 5.79 15.33 7.89
CA GLY A 15 6.92 16.26 7.78
C GLY A 15 8.10 15.79 6.92
N ASN A 16 8.20 14.49 6.62
CA ASN A 16 9.27 13.89 5.80
C ASN A 16 8.82 13.64 4.36
N ILE A 17 7.60 14.08 4.01
CA ILE A 17 7.01 13.87 2.70
C ILE A 17 6.70 15.24 2.09
N MET A 18 7.29 15.51 0.94
CA MET A 18 7.00 16.68 0.13
C MET A 18 6.22 16.26 -1.11
N VAL A 19 5.21 17.05 -1.47
CA VAL A 19 4.50 16.88 -2.73
C VAL A 19 4.92 18.01 -3.66
N ARG A 20 5.38 17.66 -4.85
CA ARG A 20 5.65 18.61 -5.94
C ARG A 20 4.84 18.25 -7.18
N PHE A 21 4.74 19.17 -8.12
CA PHE A 21 3.96 18.99 -9.35
C PHE A 21 4.88 19.06 -10.55
N VAL A 22 4.94 17.98 -11.32
CA VAL A 22 5.83 17.84 -12.47
C VAL A 22 5.04 17.57 -13.74
N LYS A 23 5.44 18.18 -14.85
CA LYS A 23 4.90 17.80 -16.16
C LYS A 23 5.69 16.60 -16.67
N PRO A 24 5.05 15.44 -16.92
CA PRO A 24 5.74 14.34 -17.57
C PRO A 24 6.23 14.80 -18.94
N LEU A 25 7.48 14.50 -19.25
CA LEU A 25 8.06 14.78 -20.57
C LEU A 25 7.20 14.08 -21.63
N SER A 26 6.56 14.86 -22.49
CA SER A 26 5.78 14.32 -23.62
C SER A 26 6.68 13.42 -24.46
N THR A 27 6.16 12.26 -24.90
CA THR A 27 6.83 11.35 -25.82
C THR A 27 7.34 12.06 -27.08
N LYS A 28 6.68 13.15 -27.46
CA LYS A 28 7.06 14.04 -28.56
C LYS A 28 8.33 14.84 -28.27
N LEU A 29 8.48 15.36 -27.05
CA LEU A 29 9.70 16.04 -26.57
C LEU A 29 10.88 15.06 -26.42
N LEU A 30 10.62 13.82 -26.00
CA LEU A 30 11.65 12.78 -25.97
C LEU A 30 12.12 12.39 -27.37
N LEU A 31 11.20 12.27 -28.33
CA LEU A 31 11.51 12.00 -29.73
C LEU A 31 12.23 13.19 -30.40
N GLU A 32 11.81 14.42 -30.14
CA GLU A 32 12.46 15.63 -30.65
C GLU A 32 13.88 15.79 -30.06
N ASN A 33 14.06 15.55 -28.76
CA ASN A 33 15.39 15.58 -28.13
C ASN A 33 16.29 14.44 -28.62
N ALA A 34 15.74 13.26 -28.89
CA ALA A 34 16.49 12.15 -29.47
C ALA A 34 16.87 12.41 -30.94
N TRP A 35 15.98 13.04 -31.71
CA TRP A 35 16.25 13.47 -33.09
C TRP A 35 17.32 14.57 -33.12
N ASP A 36 17.21 15.59 -32.27
CA ASP A 36 18.22 16.64 -32.16
C ASP A 36 19.58 16.08 -31.69
N ALA A 37 19.61 15.10 -30.78
CA ALA A 37 20.85 14.42 -30.37
C ALA A 37 21.47 13.56 -31.49
N LEU A 38 20.65 12.98 -32.38
CA LEU A 38 21.09 12.22 -33.54
C LEU A 38 21.57 13.10 -34.71
N PHE A 39 21.01 14.31 -34.85
CA PHE A 39 21.32 15.21 -35.98
C PHE A 39 22.28 16.37 -35.64
N LYS A 40 22.49 16.71 -34.35
CA LYS A 40 23.51 17.68 -33.90
C LYS A 40 24.60 17.01 -33.09
N SER A 41 25.58 16.46 -33.80
CA SER A 41 26.88 16.15 -33.20
C SER A 41 27.64 17.45 -32.90
N LYS A 42 28.16 17.57 -31.67
CA LYS A 42 29.00 18.64 -31.10
C LYS A 42 28.25 19.84 -30.49
N ASP A 43 27.81 19.67 -29.25
CA ASP A 43 28.00 20.64 -28.17
C ASP A 43 27.67 19.94 -26.84
N GLU A 44 28.69 19.34 -26.21
CA GLU A 44 28.59 18.59 -24.94
C GLU A 44 28.24 19.46 -23.71
N GLN A 45 27.97 20.75 -23.89
CA GLN A 45 27.75 21.70 -22.79
C GLN A 45 26.28 22.09 -22.53
N LYS A 46 25.32 21.57 -23.30
CA LYS A 46 23.88 21.91 -23.15
C LYS A 46 23.00 20.84 -22.50
N LEU A 47 23.54 19.69 -22.12
CA LEU A 47 22.77 18.63 -21.45
C LEU A 47 22.52 18.90 -19.96
N ALA A 48 23.26 19.83 -19.33
CA ALA A 48 23.04 20.24 -17.94
C ALA A 48 21.99 21.35 -17.76
N GLU A 49 21.64 22.08 -18.84
CA GLU A 49 20.64 23.15 -18.81
C GLU A 49 19.21 22.66 -19.12
N ALA A 50 19.05 21.36 -19.40
CA ALA A 50 17.76 20.71 -19.62
C ALA A 50 17.15 20.10 -18.34
N ALA A 51 17.67 20.45 -17.16
CA ALA A 51 16.90 20.30 -15.93
C ALA A 51 15.68 21.24 -16.06
N PRO A 52 14.43 20.74 -15.94
CA PRO A 52 13.27 21.60 -16.10
C PRO A 52 13.36 22.73 -15.06
N LYS A 53 13.06 23.97 -15.49
CA LYS A 53 12.80 25.13 -14.62
C LYS A 53 11.52 24.91 -13.79
N SER A 54 11.40 23.76 -13.14
CA SER A 54 10.20 23.25 -12.49
C SER A 54 10.00 23.78 -11.08
N ASP A 55 11.05 24.28 -10.41
CA ASP A 55 10.95 24.70 -9.02
C ASP A 55 10.02 25.90 -8.85
N THR A 56 10.19 26.97 -9.64
CA THR A 56 9.34 28.16 -9.54
C THR A 56 7.88 27.89 -9.88
N THR A 57 7.62 27.02 -10.86
CA THR A 57 6.25 26.66 -11.25
C THR A 57 5.58 25.75 -10.22
N THR A 58 6.35 24.84 -9.61
CA THR A 58 5.88 24.03 -8.49
C THR A 58 5.50 24.90 -7.30
N GLU A 59 6.35 25.85 -6.93
CA GLU A 59 6.10 26.78 -5.82
C GLU A 59 4.80 27.56 -6.02
N LEU A 60 4.57 28.10 -7.23
CA LEU A 60 3.34 28.81 -7.57
C LEU A 60 2.09 27.92 -7.45
N ILE A 61 2.17 26.67 -7.90
CA ILE A 61 1.07 25.71 -7.77
C ILE A 61 0.78 25.41 -6.30
N VAL A 62 1.84 25.19 -5.50
CA VAL A 62 1.71 24.90 -4.06
C VAL A 62 1.14 26.10 -3.31
N ASP A 63 1.57 27.33 -3.62
CA ASP A 63 1.05 28.55 -3.00
C ASP A 63 -0.42 28.77 -3.35
N ARG A 64 -0.82 28.56 -4.62
CA ARG A 64 -2.23 28.58 -5.04
C ARG A 64 -3.07 27.58 -4.23
N LEU A 65 -2.60 26.35 -4.07
CA LEU A 65 -3.29 25.34 -3.28
C LEU A 65 -3.32 25.68 -1.78
N ARG A 66 -2.29 26.35 -1.25
CA ARG A 66 -2.19 26.75 0.16
C ARG A 66 -3.17 27.86 0.53
N GLU A 67 -3.46 28.77 -0.40
CA GLU A 67 -4.50 29.80 -0.25
C GLU A 67 -5.89 29.17 -0.11
N LEU A 68 -6.15 28.11 -0.88
CA LEU A 68 -7.43 27.39 -0.90
C LEU A 68 -7.58 26.35 0.23
N ARG A 69 -6.64 26.25 1.17
CA ARG A 69 -6.61 25.20 2.22
C ARG A 69 -7.87 25.10 3.10
N HIS A 70 -8.63 26.19 3.21
CA HIS A 70 -9.84 26.28 4.03
C HIS A 70 -11.13 26.00 3.25
N ASP A 71 -11.05 25.87 1.92
CA ASP A 71 -12.18 25.55 1.05
C ASP A 71 -11.91 24.23 0.30
N PRO A 72 -12.40 23.09 0.84
CA PRO A 72 -12.18 21.79 0.22
C PRO A 72 -12.81 21.63 -1.17
N SER A 73 -13.80 22.44 -1.55
CA SER A 73 -14.43 22.35 -2.86
C SER A 73 -13.55 23.04 -3.90
N ALA A 74 -13.20 24.31 -3.64
CA ALA A 74 -12.32 25.08 -4.51
C ALA A 74 -10.92 24.46 -4.62
N TRP A 75 -10.42 23.85 -3.54
CA TRP A 75 -9.14 23.15 -3.54
C TRP A 75 -9.13 21.95 -4.49
N ARG A 76 -10.23 21.18 -4.55
CA ARG A 76 -10.36 20.04 -5.47
C ARG A 76 -10.49 20.48 -6.92
N GLU A 77 -11.27 21.52 -7.18
CA GLU A 77 -11.39 22.10 -8.52
C GLU A 77 -10.04 22.61 -9.04
N ALA A 78 -9.27 23.29 -8.20
CA ALA A 78 -7.91 23.71 -8.56
C ALA A 78 -6.98 22.53 -8.85
N LEU A 79 -7.08 21.42 -8.10
CA LEU A 79 -6.33 20.20 -8.42
C LEU A 79 -6.71 19.60 -9.78
N ASP A 80 -8.00 19.56 -10.11
CA ASP A 80 -8.48 19.03 -11.39
C ASP A 80 -8.01 19.90 -12.56
N GLU A 81 -7.97 21.22 -12.39
CA GLU A 81 -7.36 22.14 -13.35
C GLU A 81 -5.86 21.87 -13.53
N ILE A 82 -5.10 21.76 -12.43
CA ILE A 82 -3.65 21.45 -12.45
C ILE A 82 -3.40 20.12 -13.18
N HIS A 83 -4.24 19.11 -12.93
CA HIS A 83 -4.17 17.84 -13.65
C HIS A 83 -4.46 18.02 -15.14
N THR A 84 -5.49 18.79 -15.50
CA THR A 84 -5.88 19.07 -16.89
C THR A 84 -4.78 19.83 -17.65
N GLU A 85 -4.05 20.70 -16.96
CA GLU A 85 -2.86 21.39 -17.48
C GLU A 85 -1.67 20.45 -17.72
N GLY A 86 -1.79 19.17 -17.31
CA GLY A 86 -0.81 18.12 -17.54
C GLY A 86 0.22 17.98 -16.43
N TYR A 87 0.05 18.62 -15.27
CA TYR A 87 0.90 18.36 -14.11
C TYR A 87 0.45 17.08 -13.41
N LEU A 88 1.43 16.32 -12.93
CA LEU A 88 1.24 15.15 -12.09
C LEU A 88 1.84 15.42 -10.72
N PRO A 89 1.16 15.02 -9.63
CA PRO A 89 1.75 15.06 -8.30
C PRO A 89 2.87 14.02 -8.21
N GLU A 90 3.99 14.44 -7.64
CA GLU A 90 5.13 13.59 -7.32
C GLU A 90 5.36 13.66 -5.81
N VAL A 91 5.43 12.49 -5.19
CA VAL A 91 5.72 12.33 -3.76
C VAL A 91 7.22 12.17 -3.58
N VAL A 92 7.83 13.10 -2.87
CA VAL A 92 9.26 13.15 -2.59
C VAL A 92 9.47 12.83 -1.11
N PHE A 93 10.21 11.76 -0.83
CA PHE A 93 10.67 11.45 0.53
C PHE A 93 11.92 12.28 0.83
N ILE A 94 11.85 13.11 1.87
CA ILE A 94 12.94 14.01 2.27
C ILE A 94 13.91 13.29 3.20
N ASP A 95 13.37 12.53 4.15
CA ASP A 95 14.16 11.71 5.06
C ASP A 95 14.09 10.25 4.58
N ALA A 96 15.22 9.57 4.63
CA ALA A 96 15.33 8.13 4.41
C ALA A 96 15.97 7.45 5.63
N GLY A 97 15.96 8.12 6.78
CA GLY A 97 16.32 7.60 8.07
C GLY A 97 15.42 6.43 8.48
N LEU A 98 15.96 5.54 9.32
CA LEU A 98 15.24 4.38 9.83
C LEU A 98 14.70 3.45 8.73
N VAL A 99 15.34 3.47 7.55
CA VAL A 99 15.14 2.45 6.52
C VAL A 99 15.90 1.21 6.94
N THR A 100 15.17 0.11 7.10
CA THR A 100 15.73 -1.19 7.47
C THR A 100 15.37 -2.25 6.45
N THR A 101 16.24 -3.24 6.31
CA THR A 101 15.98 -4.45 5.52
C THR A 101 15.86 -5.62 6.48
N LEU A 102 14.92 -6.52 6.21
CA LEU A 102 14.85 -7.77 6.96
C LEU A 102 15.96 -8.70 6.50
N ASP A 103 16.64 -9.35 7.45
CA ASP A 103 17.56 -10.43 7.14
C ASP A 103 16.83 -11.65 6.56
N ALA A 104 17.56 -12.68 6.13
CA ALA A 104 16.94 -13.85 5.52
C ALA A 104 15.97 -14.60 6.46
N LYS A 105 16.27 -14.63 7.76
CA LYS A 105 15.46 -15.31 8.77
C LYS A 105 14.21 -14.50 9.08
N ASP A 106 14.34 -13.20 9.28
CA ASP A 106 13.24 -12.31 9.61
C ASP A 106 12.28 -12.15 8.43
N ARG A 107 12.83 -12.13 7.21
CA ARG A 107 12.02 -12.18 5.99
C ARG A 107 11.22 -13.47 5.90
N GLN A 108 11.82 -14.63 6.16
CA GLN A 108 11.09 -15.90 6.21
C GLN A 108 10.03 -15.87 7.32
N ASN A 109 10.38 -15.34 8.49
CA ASN A 109 9.48 -15.23 9.62
C ASN A 109 8.23 -14.41 9.27
N PHE A 110 8.45 -13.28 8.62
CA PHE A 110 7.41 -12.39 8.11
C PHE A 110 6.55 -13.08 7.04
N LEU A 111 7.15 -13.79 6.09
CA LEU A 111 6.43 -14.48 5.03
C LEU A 111 5.50 -15.58 5.55
N ASP A 112 5.94 -16.39 6.51
CA ASP A 112 5.07 -17.44 7.06
C ASP A 112 3.93 -16.84 7.90
N LEU A 113 4.20 -15.77 8.65
CA LEU A 113 3.18 -15.05 9.39
C LEU A 113 2.13 -14.46 8.42
N PHE A 114 2.61 -13.81 7.36
CA PHE A 114 1.75 -13.25 6.32
C PHE A 114 0.94 -14.35 5.63
N ARG A 115 1.54 -15.51 5.37
CA ARG A 115 0.85 -16.68 4.81
C ARG A 115 -0.32 -17.12 5.70
N ALA A 116 -0.07 -17.33 6.99
CA ALA A 116 -1.09 -17.77 7.94
C ALA A 116 -2.28 -16.79 7.97
N ILE A 117 -1.99 -15.48 7.98
CA ILE A 117 -3.03 -14.43 7.91
C ILE A 117 -3.81 -14.49 6.58
N ALA A 118 -3.12 -14.64 5.45
CA ALA A 118 -3.73 -14.73 4.12
C ALA A 118 -4.64 -15.96 3.95
N GLU A 119 -4.32 -17.06 4.63
CA GLU A 119 -5.14 -18.29 4.67
C GLU A 119 -6.26 -18.22 5.71
N PHE A 120 -6.41 -17.08 6.39
CA PHE A 120 -7.32 -16.86 7.51
C PHE A 120 -7.09 -17.82 8.70
N ASP A 121 -5.86 -18.29 8.87
CA ASP A 121 -5.39 -19.11 9.98
C ASP A 121 -4.71 -18.21 11.02
N GLY A 122 -5.53 -17.54 11.83
CA GLY A 122 -5.05 -16.69 12.91
C GLY A 122 -4.50 -17.46 14.10
N TYR A 123 -4.89 -18.72 14.28
CA TYR A 123 -4.32 -19.58 15.31
C TYR A 123 -2.84 -19.85 15.00
N ARG A 124 -2.54 -20.30 13.78
CA ARG A 124 -1.15 -20.49 13.34
C ARG A 124 -0.37 -19.18 13.36
N ALA A 125 -0.99 -18.06 12.97
CA ALA A 125 -0.35 -16.75 13.09
C ALA A 125 0.05 -16.44 14.55
N GLY A 126 -0.82 -16.75 15.52
CA GLY A 126 -0.52 -16.57 16.94
C GLY A 126 0.62 -17.46 17.43
N GLU A 127 0.66 -18.74 17.03
CA GLU A 127 1.79 -19.64 17.33
C GLU A 127 3.11 -19.08 16.80
N LEU A 128 3.13 -18.68 15.52
CA LEU A 128 4.33 -18.12 14.88
C LEU A 128 4.80 -16.85 15.59
N MET A 129 3.87 -15.97 16.01
CA MET A 129 4.22 -14.77 16.77
C MET A 129 4.85 -15.09 18.12
N VAL A 130 4.37 -16.12 18.83
CA VAL A 130 4.95 -16.53 20.11
C VAL A 130 6.30 -17.20 19.91
N GLU A 131 6.40 -18.17 19.00
CA GLU A 131 7.63 -18.92 18.70
C GLU A 131 8.80 -18.02 18.32
N ARG A 132 8.51 -16.90 17.65
CA ARG A 132 9.50 -16.01 17.03
C ARG A 132 9.66 -14.67 17.77
N CYS A 133 8.98 -14.50 18.90
CA CYS A 133 9.17 -13.30 19.73
C CYS A 133 10.53 -13.35 20.46
N ARG A 134 10.97 -12.23 21.03
CA ARG A 134 12.30 -12.12 21.68
C ARG A 134 12.46 -13.02 22.91
N THR A 135 11.36 -13.28 23.61
CA THR A 135 11.35 -14.05 24.87
C THR A 135 10.15 -15.00 24.89
N PRO A 136 10.14 -16.05 24.06
CA PRO A 136 9.00 -16.95 23.94
C PRO A 136 8.64 -17.61 25.27
N GLU A 137 9.64 -17.98 26.08
CA GLU A 137 9.50 -18.56 27.42
C GLU A 137 8.75 -17.67 28.41
N LEU A 138 8.74 -16.36 28.19
CA LEU A 138 8.02 -15.40 29.05
C LEU A 138 6.59 -15.11 28.58
N ALA A 139 6.18 -15.64 27.43
CA ALA A 139 4.82 -15.45 26.91
C ALA A 139 3.81 -16.16 27.83
N VAL A 140 2.80 -15.41 28.26
CA VAL A 140 1.76 -15.87 29.20
C VAL A 140 0.57 -16.39 28.41
N ASP A 141 0.09 -17.58 28.77
CA ASP A 141 -1.14 -18.16 28.23
C ASP A 141 -1.17 -18.15 26.68
N ARG A 142 -0.18 -18.84 26.10
CA ARG A 142 0.09 -18.89 24.66
C ARG A 142 -1.12 -19.39 23.85
N GLU A 143 -1.86 -20.34 24.43
CA GLU A 143 -3.06 -20.92 23.81
C GLU A 143 -4.15 -19.85 23.63
N THR A 144 -4.47 -19.13 24.70
CA THR A 144 -5.45 -18.03 24.63
C THR A 144 -4.98 -16.92 23.69
N PHE A 145 -3.67 -16.64 23.64
CA PHE A 145 -3.13 -15.70 22.65
C PHE A 145 -3.41 -16.16 21.22
N ALA A 146 -3.13 -17.42 20.88
CA ALA A 146 -3.41 -17.98 19.56
C ALA A 146 -4.91 -17.96 19.22
N LEU A 147 -5.78 -18.31 20.17
CA LEU A 147 -7.24 -18.21 19.99
C LEU A 147 -7.71 -16.76 19.79
N LYS A 148 -7.15 -15.79 20.51
CA LYS A 148 -7.42 -14.37 20.29
C LYS A 148 -7.02 -13.93 18.88
N MET A 149 -5.85 -14.36 18.41
CA MET A 149 -5.40 -14.09 17.04
C MET A 149 -6.33 -14.72 16.00
N GLN A 150 -6.80 -15.95 16.21
CA GLN A 150 -7.83 -16.58 15.37
C GLN A 150 -9.10 -15.74 15.30
N HIS A 151 -9.60 -15.26 16.44
CA HIS A 151 -10.78 -14.38 16.46
C HIS A 151 -10.55 -13.07 15.71
N ILE A 152 -9.39 -12.44 15.86
CA ILE A 152 -9.05 -11.22 15.11
C ILE A 152 -9.09 -11.50 13.60
N VAL A 153 -8.41 -12.54 13.13
CA VAL A 153 -8.34 -12.89 11.70
C VAL A 153 -9.73 -13.25 11.14
N LEU A 154 -10.55 -13.98 11.89
CA LEU A 154 -11.93 -14.27 11.48
C LEU A 154 -12.81 -13.02 11.42
N ASN A 155 -12.58 -12.03 12.30
CA ASN A 155 -13.27 -10.75 12.23
C ASN A 155 -12.87 -9.98 10.98
N VAL A 156 -11.57 -10.00 10.61
CA VAL A 156 -11.09 -9.42 9.34
C VAL A 156 -11.77 -10.10 8.16
N LYS A 157 -11.82 -11.44 8.16
CA LYS A 157 -12.54 -12.22 7.15
C LYS A 157 -13.95 -11.68 6.98
N ARG A 158 -14.80 -11.73 8.01
CA ARG A 158 -16.19 -11.29 7.91
C ARG A 158 -16.35 -9.86 7.36
N LYS A 159 -15.53 -8.91 7.81
CA LYS A 159 -15.56 -7.51 7.31
C LYS A 159 -15.04 -7.37 5.87
N THR A 160 -14.08 -8.19 5.45
CA THR A 160 -13.53 -8.21 4.08
C THR A 160 -14.58 -8.66 3.09
N PHE A 161 -15.40 -9.64 3.50
CA PHE A 161 -16.48 -10.19 2.70
C PHE A 161 -17.76 -9.32 2.72
N SER A 162 -17.95 -8.45 3.71
CA SER A 162 -19.21 -7.68 3.87
C SER A 162 -19.27 -6.36 3.09
N LEU A 163 -18.53 -6.21 1.99
CA LEU A 163 -18.39 -4.96 1.20
C LEU A 163 -18.05 -3.70 2.05
N GLY A 164 -17.59 -3.88 3.29
CA GLY A 164 -17.38 -2.80 4.24
C GLY A 164 -15.94 -2.29 4.25
N GLN A 165 -15.77 -1.00 4.58
CA GLN A 165 -14.45 -0.42 4.79
C GLN A 165 -13.78 -1.03 6.03
N ILE A 166 -12.68 -1.76 5.84
CA ILE A 166 -11.89 -2.28 6.96
C ILE A 166 -10.98 -1.19 7.50
N LYS A 167 -11.18 -0.83 8.77
CA LYS A 167 -10.23 -0.03 9.54
C LYS A 167 -9.11 -0.95 10.04
N ILE A 168 -7.93 -0.84 9.44
CA ILE A 168 -6.75 -1.63 9.85
C ILE A 168 -6.33 -1.24 11.27
N SER A 169 -6.54 0.01 11.64
CA SER A 169 -6.31 0.55 12.98
C SER A 169 -7.02 -0.26 14.08
N ASP A 170 -8.27 -0.68 13.86
CA ASP A 170 -9.01 -1.51 14.84
C ASP A 170 -8.38 -2.90 15.00
N ILE A 171 -7.89 -3.46 13.89
CA ILE A 171 -7.25 -4.78 13.83
C ILE A 171 -5.92 -4.72 14.57
N LEU A 172 -5.06 -3.78 14.20
CA LEU A 172 -3.74 -3.60 14.79
C LEU A 172 -3.84 -3.25 16.27
N HIS A 173 -4.80 -2.41 16.69
CA HIS A 173 -5.07 -2.17 18.09
C HIS A 173 -5.42 -3.47 18.85
N SER A 174 -6.25 -4.33 18.26
CA SER A 174 -6.62 -5.62 18.87
C SER A 174 -5.41 -6.55 19.00
N VAL A 175 -4.54 -6.59 17.98
CA VAL A 175 -3.29 -7.36 18.01
C VAL A 175 -2.35 -6.81 19.08
N LEU A 176 -2.07 -5.50 19.09
CA LEU A 176 -1.18 -4.87 20.08
C LEU A 176 -1.68 -5.06 21.52
N LYS A 177 -3.01 -5.03 21.71
CA LYS A 177 -3.63 -5.35 23.01
C LYS A 177 -3.35 -6.80 23.41
N ALA A 178 -3.56 -7.77 22.52
CA ALA A 178 -3.27 -9.18 22.80
C ALA A 178 -1.78 -9.42 23.08
N VAL A 179 -0.90 -8.81 22.27
CA VAL A 179 0.56 -8.87 22.44
C VAL A 179 0.97 -8.37 23.83
N ARG A 180 0.40 -7.25 24.28
CA ARG A 180 0.66 -6.68 25.61
C ARG A 180 0.13 -7.56 26.73
N GLU A 181 -1.11 -8.03 26.63
CA GLU A 181 -1.76 -8.87 27.65
C GLU A 181 -1.05 -10.21 27.85
N HIS A 182 -0.51 -10.80 26.78
CA HIS A 182 0.15 -12.11 26.79
C HIS A 182 1.67 -12.04 26.81
N HIS A 183 2.25 -10.84 26.99
CA HIS A 183 3.70 -10.62 27.08
C HIS A 183 4.51 -11.14 25.87
N VAL A 184 3.93 -11.11 24.67
CA VAL A 184 4.59 -11.55 23.44
C VAL A 184 5.55 -10.43 22.97
N LYS A 185 6.81 -10.45 23.41
CA LYS A 185 7.75 -9.35 23.10
C LYS A 185 8.17 -9.33 21.63
N MET A 186 7.54 -8.47 20.84
CA MET A 186 7.90 -8.27 19.44
C MET A 186 9.27 -7.60 19.27
N GLU A 187 9.86 -7.79 18.10
CA GLU A 187 11.08 -7.11 17.69
C GLU A 187 10.84 -5.63 17.39
N ALA A 188 11.80 -4.76 17.75
CA ALA A 188 11.67 -3.31 17.61
C ALA A 188 11.42 -2.89 16.16
N ASP A 189 12.13 -3.50 15.21
CA ASP A 189 11.99 -3.20 13.79
C ASP A 189 10.59 -3.54 13.26
N PHE A 190 10.02 -4.64 13.75
CA PHE A 190 8.65 -5.03 13.44
C PHE A 190 7.62 -4.05 14.04
N VAL A 191 7.82 -3.61 15.29
CA VAL A 191 6.94 -2.62 15.93
C VAL A 191 6.95 -1.30 15.16
N ASN A 192 8.13 -0.82 14.78
CA ASN A 192 8.29 0.41 14.00
C ASN A 192 7.59 0.31 12.63
N THR A 193 7.69 -0.85 11.98
CA THR A 193 6.94 -1.14 10.73
C THR A 193 5.44 -1.03 10.94
N VAL A 194 4.91 -1.63 12.01
CA VAL A 194 3.47 -1.60 12.33
C VAL A 194 2.99 -0.18 12.61
N ILE A 195 3.77 0.61 13.37
CA ILE A 195 3.45 2.02 13.67
C ILE A 195 3.43 2.84 12.38
N SER A 196 4.39 2.63 11.48
CA SER A 196 4.44 3.32 10.19
C SER A 196 3.20 3.04 9.34
N VAL A 197 2.75 1.79 9.29
CA VAL A 197 1.52 1.40 8.60
C VAL A 197 0.30 2.09 9.23
N LEU A 198 0.23 2.19 10.56
CA LEU A 198 -0.85 2.90 11.26
C LEU A 198 -0.86 4.39 10.93
N LEU A 199 0.30 5.04 10.92
CA LEU A 199 0.43 6.46 10.58
C LEU A 199 0.01 6.71 9.13
N LEU A 200 0.50 5.90 8.19
CA LEU A 200 0.13 5.99 6.78
C LEU A 200 -1.36 5.75 6.55
N GLU A 201 -1.96 4.76 7.22
CA GLU A 201 -3.42 4.57 7.16
C GLU A 201 -4.14 5.80 7.72
N GLY A 202 -3.70 6.30 8.89
CA GLY A 202 -4.31 7.45 9.53
C GLY A 202 -4.31 8.68 8.62
N ILE A 203 -3.17 8.98 8.00
CA ILE A 203 -3.04 10.05 7.00
C ILE A 203 -3.92 9.76 5.79
N GLY A 204 -3.86 8.54 5.24
CA GLY A 204 -4.65 8.13 4.08
C GLY A 204 -6.16 8.29 4.32
N ARG A 205 -6.65 7.96 5.51
CA ARG A 205 -8.06 8.11 5.89
C ARG A 205 -8.47 9.55 6.21
N GLN A 206 -7.53 10.39 6.66
CA GLN A 206 -7.77 11.83 6.80
C GLN A 206 -7.94 12.50 5.43
N LEU A 207 -7.16 12.06 4.43
CA LEU A 207 -7.24 12.55 3.07
C LEU A 207 -8.45 11.98 2.30
N ASP A 208 -8.69 10.69 2.45
CA ASP A 208 -9.82 9.98 1.85
C ASP A 208 -10.51 9.06 2.88
N PRO A 209 -11.60 9.53 3.51
CA PRO A 209 -12.40 8.70 4.41
C PRO A 209 -12.97 7.44 3.72
N GLY A 210 -13.12 7.51 2.39
CA GLY A 210 -13.60 6.46 1.48
C GLY A 210 -12.63 5.30 1.26
N LEU A 211 -11.36 5.46 1.65
CA LEU A 211 -10.25 4.59 1.24
C LEU A 211 -10.45 3.11 1.63
N ASP A 212 -10.54 2.25 0.62
CA ASP A 212 -10.42 0.80 0.75
C ASP A 212 -8.98 0.37 0.45
N LEU A 213 -8.19 0.21 1.52
CA LEU A 213 -6.79 -0.23 1.45
C LEU A 213 -6.63 -1.59 0.77
N PHE A 214 -7.62 -2.47 0.85
CA PHE A 214 -7.57 -3.78 0.20
C PHE A 214 -7.71 -3.65 -1.31
N LYS A 215 -8.59 -2.76 -1.78
CA LYS A 215 -8.72 -2.45 -3.21
C LYS A 215 -7.42 -1.82 -3.73
N SER A 216 -6.86 -0.85 -3.01
CA SER A 216 -5.61 -0.18 -3.40
C SER A 216 -4.39 -1.11 -3.42
N ALA A 217 -4.41 -2.21 -2.64
CA ALA A 217 -3.34 -3.20 -2.62
C ALA A 217 -3.38 -4.22 -3.77
N LEU A 218 -4.51 -4.34 -4.50
CA LEU A 218 -4.68 -5.31 -5.59
C LEU A 218 -3.59 -5.27 -6.67
N PRO A 219 -3.18 -4.11 -7.21
CA PRO A 219 -2.13 -4.04 -8.22
C PRO A 219 -0.79 -4.57 -7.71
N ILE A 220 -0.47 -4.29 -6.44
CA ILE A 220 0.76 -4.74 -5.78
C ILE A 220 0.72 -6.27 -5.61
N LEU A 221 -0.42 -6.82 -5.18
CA LEU A 221 -0.62 -8.27 -5.07
C LEU A 221 -0.56 -8.96 -6.45
N ARG A 222 -1.11 -8.34 -7.50
CA ARG A 222 -0.98 -8.82 -8.90
C ARG A 222 0.49 -8.85 -9.33
N GLN A 223 1.26 -7.79 -9.05
CA GLN A 223 2.69 -7.72 -9.38
C GLN A 223 3.49 -8.76 -8.61
N LEU A 224 3.20 -8.94 -7.32
CA LEU A 224 3.81 -9.97 -6.47
C LEU A 224 3.53 -11.37 -7.03
N GLY A 225 2.27 -11.67 -7.39
CA GLY A 225 1.90 -12.94 -8.02
C GLY A 225 2.63 -13.19 -9.34
N ARG A 226 2.81 -12.15 -10.18
CA ARG A 226 3.55 -12.25 -11.45
C ARG A 226 5.06 -12.45 -11.25
N GLN A 227 5.68 -11.73 -10.31
CA GLN A 227 7.09 -11.93 -9.94
C GLN A 227 7.35 -13.29 -9.29
N MET A 228 6.35 -13.87 -8.64
CA MET A 228 6.40 -15.21 -8.08
C MET A 228 6.17 -16.32 -9.13
N GLY A 229 5.40 -16.04 -10.19
CA GLY A 229 5.16 -16.97 -11.30
C GLY A 229 6.32 -17.09 -12.30
N THR A 230 7.36 -16.26 -12.19
CA THR A 230 8.55 -16.35 -13.04
C THR A 230 9.45 -17.50 -12.57
N GLN A 231 9.87 -18.34 -13.53
CA GLN A 231 10.49 -19.66 -13.31
C GLN A 231 11.73 -19.67 -12.39
N GLU A 232 12.45 -18.54 -12.30
CA GLU A 232 13.63 -18.37 -11.45
C GLU A 232 13.30 -18.19 -9.95
N ASN A 233 12.20 -17.50 -9.62
CA ASN A 233 11.77 -17.29 -8.24
C ASN A 233 11.02 -18.49 -7.65
N MET A 234 10.38 -19.30 -8.50
CA MET A 234 9.77 -20.58 -8.09
C MET A 234 10.78 -21.59 -7.50
N LYS A 235 12.06 -21.50 -7.85
CA LYS A 235 13.11 -22.38 -7.32
C LYS A 235 13.63 -21.96 -5.94
N LYS A 236 13.50 -20.69 -5.57
CA LYS A 236 14.03 -20.12 -4.31
C LYS A 236 13.02 -20.06 -3.17
N MET A 237 11.73 -20.28 -3.44
CA MET A 237 10.66 -20.27 -2.43
C MET A 237 10.07 -21.66 -2.22
N GLU A 238 9.77 -22.01 -0.97
CA GLU A 238 8.99 -23.20 -0.66
C GLU A 238 7.61 -23.15 -1.35
N ARG A 239 7.22 -24.25 -2.01
CA ARG A 239 5.97 -24.39 -2.78
C ARG A 239 4.71 -23.97 -2.00
N GLY A 240 4.73 -24.03 -0.67
CA GLY A 240 3.61 -23.63 0.18
C GLY A 240 3.34 -22.12 0.21
N ASN A 241 4.37 -21.26 0.11
CA ASN A 241 4.20 -19.79 0.20
C ASN A 241 3.41 -19.29 -1.01
N ILE A 242 3.81 -19.77 -2.19
CA ILE A 242 3.26 -19.35 -3.48
C ILE A 242 1.75 -19.65 -3.59
N GLY A 243 1.30 -20.80 -3.06
CA GLY A 243 -0.11 -21.20 -3.11
C GLY A 243 -1.04 -20.27 -2.33
N ALA A 244 -0.63 -19.80 -1.16
CA ALA A 244 -1.42 -18.89 -0.33
C ALA A 244 -1.55 -17.50 -0.97
N PHE A 245 -0.45 -16.94 -1.49
CA PHE A 245 -0.47 -15.65 -2.19
C PHE A 245 -1.32 -15.71 -3.47
N LEU A 246 -1.24 -16.80 -4.23
CA LEU A 246 -2.07 -16.99 -5.42
C LEU A 246 -3.55 -17.10 -5.05
N LYS A 247 -3.89 -17.88 -4.01
CA LYS A 247 -5.26 -17.98 -3.51
C LYS A 247 -5.80 -16.62 -3.06
N LEU A 248 -5.02 -15.86 -2.30
CA LEU A 248 -5.39 -14.51 -1.87
C LEU A 248 -5.63 -13.61 -3.09
N TRP A 249 -4.75 -13.64 -4.08
CA TRP A 249 -4.92 -12.87 -5.30
C TRP A 249 -6.21 -13.26 -6.06
N VAL A 250 -6.42 -14.54 -6.37
CA VAL A 250 -7.63 -15.03 -7.06
C VAL A 250 -8.90 -14.64 -6.29
N TYR A 251 -8.87 -14.83 -4.98
CA TYR A 251 -9.98 -14.48 -4.10
C TYR A 251 -10.30 -12.98 -4.15
N MET A 252 -9.28 -12.14 -4.11
CA MET A 252 -9.43 -10.69 -4.15
C MET A 252 -9.90 -10.16 -5.51
N GLU A 253 -9.43 -10.76 -6.61
CA GLU A 253 -9.89 -10.48 -7.97
C GLU A 253 -11.37 -10.84 -8.13
N ALA A 254 -11.78 -12.01 -7.65
CA ALA A 254 -13.17 -12.44 -7.67
C ALA A 254 -14.08 -11.50 -6.86
N ARG A 255 -13.59 -10.99 -5.72
CA ARG A 255 -14.31 -9.99 -4.91
C ARG A 255 -14.51 -8.69 -5.67
N GLU A 256 -13.48 -8.19 -6.36
CA GLU A 256 -13.58 -6.97 -7.17
C GLU A 256 -14.64 -7.12 -8.27
N LEU A 257 -14.60 -8.24 -9.01
CA LEU A 257 -15.58 -8.53 -10.05
C LEU A 257 -17.02 -8.63 -9.50
N ALA A 258 -17.21 -9.29 -8.36
CA ALA A 258 -18.52 -9.38 -7.71
C ALA A 258 -19.03 -8.00 -7.25
N SER A 259 -18.15 -7.17 -6.68
CA SER A 259 -18.51 -5.81 -6.27
C SER A 259 -18.84 -4.90 -7.46
N ALA A 260 -18.11 -5.01 -8.56
CA ALA A 260 -18.39 -4.26 -9.79
C ALA A 260 -19.73 -4.70 -10.41
N ALA A 261 -20.00 -6.01 -10.48
CA ALA A 261 -21.24 -6.54 -11.01
C ALA A 261 -22.47 -6.14 -10.17
N LEU A 262 -22.35 -6.07 -8.84
CA LEU A 262 -23.42 -5.59 -7.96
C LEU A 262 -23.68 -4.09 -8.11
N VAL A 263 -22.62 -3.28 -8.24
CA VAL A 263 -22.76 -1.84 -8.51
C VAL A 263 -23.39 -1.60 -9.89
N ASP A 264 -23.00 -2.37 -10.91
CA ASP A 264 -23.64 -2.30 -12.23
C ASP A 264 -25.11 -2.73 -12.18
N ALA A 265 -25.45 -3.78 -11.41
CA ALA A 265 -26.84 -4.20 -11.22
C ALA A 265 -27.67 -3.12 -10.51
N ASP A 266 -27.15 -2.50 -9.45
CA ASP A 266 -27.84 -1.40 -8.77
C ASP A 266 -28.01 -0.16 -9.66
N GLN A 267 -27.03 0.14 -10.52
CA GLN A 267 -27.15 1.21 -11.52
C GLN A 267 -28.18 0.86 -12.59
N LEU A 268 -28.18 -0.39 -13.08
CA LEU A 268 -29.15 -0.87 -14.06
C LEU A 268 -30.59 -0.90 -13.49
N VAL A 269 -30.77 -1.17 -12.20
CA VAL A 269 -32.07 -1.05 -11.51
C VAL A 269 -32.43 0.42 -11.29
N LYS A 270 -31.48 1.27 -10.88
CA LYS A 270 -31.69 2.71 -10.67
C LYS A 270 -32.06 3.45 -11.96
N TYR A 271 -31.55 3.00 -13.11
CA TYR A 271 -31.88 3.53 -14.43
C TYR A 271 -33.00 2.75 -15.14
N ASP A 272 -33.65 1.80 -14.46
CA ASP A 272 -34.82 1.04 -14.94
C ASP A 272 -34.54 0.20 -16.21
N TRP A 273 -33.32 -0.31 -16.36
CA TRP A 273 -32.88 -1.14 -17.49
C TRP A 273 -33.02 -2.65 -17.22
N LEU A 274 -33.27 -3.05 -15.97
CA LEU A 274 -33.48 -4.45 -15.56
C LEU A 274 -34.93 -4.80 -15.21
N THR A 275 -35.82 -3.82 -15.14
CA THR A 275 -37.26 -3.99 -14.94
C THR A 275 -38.01 -3.52 -16.18
N PRO A 276 -38.39 -4.42 -17.12
CA PRO A 276 -39.41 -4.04 -18.09
C PRO A 276 -40.71 -3.83 -17.30
N GLY A 277 -41.23 -2.61 -17.35
CA GLY A 277 -42.40 -2.19 -16.58
C GLY A 277 -43.56 -3.18 -16.65
N ILE A 278 -44.19 -3.40 -15.49
CA ILE A 278 -45.60 -3.78 -15.38
C ILE A 278 -46.42 -2.50 -15.49
#